data_AF-A0A5C2FSN4-F1
#
_entry.id   AF-A0A5C2FSN4-F1
#
_cell.length_a   1.000
_cell.length_b   1.000
_cell.length_c   1.000
_cell.angle_alpha   90.00
_cell.angle_beta   90.00
_cell.angle_gamma   90.00
#
_symmetry.space_group_name_H-M   'P 1'
#
loop_
_entity.id
_entity.type
_entity.pdbx_description
1 polymer ?
#
loop_
_entity_poly.entity_id
_entity_poly.type
_entity_poly.pdbx_seq_one_letter_code
_entity_poly.pdbx_strand_id
1 'polypeptide(L)'
;MTAQGQPNSPFNFIQVIIGALGTSYLNVIIFFLAGAAGASRRIGPNPTDVVAFDHLLQFTLIPILFFGLVVFLIGRANKGICKIAQWVGLVIAVASIAFPIMHAADAATAVGLSLIHIVTGIGWFFSVHYGNKKLHVPSKDVAVA
;
A
#
# COMPACT_ATOMS: atom_id res chain seq x y z
N MET A 1 4.89 -18.50 27.60
CA MET A 1 4.25 -17.18 27.83
C MET A 1 5.13 -16.13 27.16
N THR A 2 4.67 -15.47 26.10
CA THR A 2 5.41 -14.32 25.54
C THR A 2 5.41 -13.22 26.60
N ALA A 3 6.55 -12.58 26.87
CA ALA A 3 6.62 -11.48 27.82
C ALA A 3 5.52 -10.44 27.50
N GLN A 4 4.73 -10.09 28.50
CA GLN A 4 3.64 -9.14 28.43
C GLN A 4 4.16 -7.83 27.81
N GLY A 5 3.80 -7.55 26.56
CA GLY A 5 4.13 -6.30 25.87
C GLY A 5 4.80 -6.42 24.49
N GLN A 6 5.35 -7.58 24.11
CA GLN A 6 5.95 -7.75 22.76
C GLN A 6 4.87 -7.98 21.69
N PRO A 7 4.83 -7.21 20.59
CA PRO A 7 3.87 -7.42 19.51
C PRO A 7 4.02 -8.82 18.88
N ASN A 8 3.00 -9.68 19.03
CA ASN A 8 3.01 -11.05 18.48
C ASN A 8 2.60 -11.11 16.98
N SER A 9 2.81 -10.04 16.21
CA SER A 9 2.46 -10.02 14.78
C SER A 9 3.70 -10.31 13.92
N PRO A 10 3.61 -10.86 12.70
CA PRO A 10 4.77 -11.10 11.83
C PRO A 10 5.50 -9.84 11.30
N PHE A 11 4.94 -8.65 11.49
CA PHE A 11 5.53 -7.35 11.14
C PHE A 11 5.10 -6.27 12.14
N ASN A 12 5.82 -5.12 12.15
CA ASN A 12 5.51 -3.98 13.00
C ASN A 12 4.64 -2.95 12.26
N PHE A 13 3.65 -2.34 12.91
CA PHE A 13 2.83 -1.29 12.31
C PHE A 13 3.62 -0.05 11.85
N ILE A 14 4.79 0.25 12.44
CA ILE A 14 5.70 1.30 11.93
C ILE A 14 6.13 1.01 10.48
N GLN A 15 6.30 -0.26 10.11
CA GLN A 15 6.59 -0.67 8.73
C GLN A 15 5.45 -0.29 7.77
N VAL A 16 4.20 -0.40 8.22
CA VAL A 16 3.02 0.02 7.45
C VAL A 16 3.02 1.53 7.26
N ILE A 17 3.34 2.29 8.31
CA ILE A 17 3.42 3.76 8.23
C ILE A 17 4.50 4.19 7.24
N ILE A 18 5.71 3.63 7.35
CA ILE A 18 6.82 3.91 6.42
C ILE A 18 6.43 3.51 4.99
N GLY A 19 5.83 2.33 4.82
CA GLY A 19 5.35 1.86 3.53
C GLY A 19 4.30 2.80 2.93
N ALA A 20 3.30 3.21 3.71
CA ALA A 20 2.26 4.14 3.27
C ALA A 20 2.83 5.50 2.84
N LEU A 21 3.75 6.06 3.62
CA LEU A 21 4.40 7.35 3.31
C LEU A 21 5.30 7.24 2.08
N GLY A 22 6.13 6.19 2.00
CA GLY A 22 7.02 5.95 0.86
C GLY A 22 6.24 5.70 -0.44
N THR A 23 5.19 4.89 -0.40
CA THR A 23 4.30 4.64 -1.54
C THR A 23 3.57 5.91 -1.97
N SER A 24 3.07 6.70 -1.03
CA SER A 24 2.43 7.98 -1.34
C SER A 24 3.40 8.93 -2.02
N TYR A 25 4.62 9.04 -1.51
CA TYR A 25 5.67 9.86 -2.12
C TYR A 25 5.97 9.45 -3.57
N LEU A 26 6.12 8.15 -3.83
CA LEU A 26 6.34 7.63 -5.19
C LEU A 26 5.13 7.88 -6.10
N ASN A 27 3.91 7.66 -5.60
CA ASN A 27 2.68 7.91 -6.35
C ASN A 27 2.53 9.40 -6.70
N VAL A 28 2.90 10.30 -5.81
CA VAL A 28 2.93 11.75 -6.05
C VAL A 28 3.89 12.10 -7.19
N ILE A 29 5.09 11.54 -7.19
CA ILE A 29 6.06 11.73 -8.28
C ILE A 29 5.44 11.27 -9.61
N ILE A 30 4.85 10.07 -9.65
CA ILE A 30 4.23 9.52 -10.86
C ILE A 30 3.08 10.42 -11.33
N PHE A 31 2.23 10.90 -10.42
CA PHE A 31 1.08 11.75 -10.73
C PHE A 31 1.50 13.07 -11.40
N PHE A 32 2.57 13.70 -10.92
CA PHE A 32 3.09 14.93 -11.51
C PHE A 32 3.84 14.67 -12.81
N LEU A 33 4.63 13.60 -12.90
CA LEU A 33 5.31 13.21 -14.15
C LEU A 33 4.31 12.86 -15.25
N ALA A 34 3.24 12.13 -14.93
CA ALA A 34 2.17 11.83 -15.87
C ALA A 34 1.48 13.11 -16.36
N GLY A 35 1.21 14.05 -15.45
CA GLY A 35 0.66 15.36 -15.81
C GLY A 35 1.58 16.15 -16.74
N ALA A 36 2.89 16.17 -16.47
CA ALA A 36 3.88 16.78 -17.35
C ALA A 36 3.99 16.09 -18.71
N ALA A 37 3.69 14.79 -18.78
CA ALA A 37 3.60 14.01 -20.01
C ALA A 37 2.25 14.15 -20.74
N GLY A 38 1.36 15.03 -20.28
CA GLY A 38 0.08 15.34 -20.94
C GLY A 38 -1.13 14.56 -20.42
N ALA A 39 -1.02 13.85 -19.30
CA ALA A 39 -2.17 13.19 -18.68
C ALA A 39 -3.22 14.22 -18.25
N SER A 40 -4.43 14.15 -18.81
CA SER A 40 -5.56 14.99 -18.38
C SER A 40 -6.08 14.63 -16.99
N ARG A 41 -5.77 13.42 -16.51
CA ARG A 41 -6.26 12.82 -15.25
C ARG A 41 -7.78 12.61 -15.21
N ARG A 42 -8.45 12.70 -16.37
CA ARG A 42 -9.88 12.47 -16.49
C ARG A 42 -10.19 10.98 -16.56
N ILE A 43 -11.19 10.55 -15.78
CA ILE A 43 -11.71 9.20 -15.77
C ILE A 43 -13.22 9.26 -15.95
N GLY A 44 -13.69 9.01 -17.17
CA GLY A 44 -15.10 9.02 -17.52
C GLY A 44 -15.52 10.19 -18.43
N PRO A 45 -16.81 10.25 -18.76
CA PRO A 45 -17.31 11.15 -19.79
C PRO A 45 -17.39 12.62 -19.35
N ASN A 46 -17.59 12.89 -18.05
CA ASN A 46 -17.78 14.26 -17.60
C ASN A 46 -16.43 15.00 -17.46
N PRO A 47 -16.35 16.29 -17.83
CA PRO A 47 -15.14 17.08 -17.65
C PRO A 47 -14.66 17.23 -16.20
N THR A 48 -15.56 17.07 -15.24
CA THR A 48 -15.29 17.18 -13.81
C THR A 48 -14.76 15.89 -13.18
N ASP A 49 -14.79 14.77 -13.90
CA ASP A 49 -14.36 13.47 -13.40
C ASP A 49 -12.83 13.36 -13.47
N VAL A 50 -12.14 14.20 -12.68
CA VAL A 50 -10.68 14.32 -12.66
C VAL A 50 -10.15 13.73 -11.36
N VAL A 51 -9.10 12.91 -11.46
CA VAL A 51 -8.35 12.47 -10.28
C VAL A 51 -7.58 13.65 -9.71
N ALA A 52 -8.08 14.18 -8.60
CA ALA A 52 -7.43 15.24 -7.85
C ALA A 52 -6.25 14.70 -7.00
N PHE A 53 -5.35 15.60 -6.64
CA PHE A 53 -4.14 15.27 -5.87
C PHE A 53 -4.46 14.77 -4.45
N ASP A 54 -5.46 15.34 -3.81
CA ASP A 54 -5.95 14.90 -2.50
C ASP A 54 -6.59 13.51 -2.57
N HIS A 55 -7.36 13.21 -3.61
CA HIS A 55 -7.86 11.86 -3.87
C HIS A 55 -6.72 10.84 -4.02
N LEU A 56 -5.66 11.16 -4.77
CA LEU A 56 -4.49 10.29 -4.88
C LEU A 56 -3.92 9.92 -3.51
N LEU A 57 -3.72 10.92 -2.63
CA LEU A 57 -3.18 10.70 -1.29
C LEU A 57 -4.14 9.88 -0.43
N GLN A 58 -5.44 10.20 -0.43
CA GLN A 58 -6.45 9.47 0.34
C GLN A 58 -6.52 8.00 -0.09
N PHE A 59 -6.61 7.73 -1.39
CA PHE A 59 -6.71 6.37 -1.93
C PHE A 59 -5.39 5.60 -1.92
N THR A 60 -4.26 6.24 -1.60
CA THR A 60 -3.00 5.53 -1.29
C THR A 60 -2.87 5.26 0.21
N LEU A 61 -2.98 6.30 1.04
CA LEU A 61 -2.73 6.24 2.47
C LEU A 61 -3.80 5.44 3.21
N ILE A 62 -5.08 5.72 2.96
CA ILE A 62 -6.17 5.13 3.73
C ILE A 62 -6.19 3.60 3.57
N PRO A 63 -6.14 3.02 2.35
CA PRO A 63 -6.14 1.57 2.22
C PRO A 63 -4.92 0.91 2.88
N ILE A 64 -3.72 1.44 2.69
CA ILE A 64 -2.51 0.85 3.26
C ILE A 64 -2.55 0.91 4.80
N LEU A 65 -2.88 2.06 5.37
CA LEU A 65 -2.91 2.25 6.82
C LEU A 65 -4.04 1.45 7.47
N PHE A 66 -5.26 1.54 6.91
CA PHE A 66 -6.43 0.88 7.47
C PHE A 66 -6.33 -0.65 7.36
N PHE A 67 -6.10 -1.18 6.15
CA PHE A 67 -5.99 -2.63 5.99
C PHE A 67 -4.69 -3.16 6.61
N GLY A 68 -3.61 -2.37 6.63
CA GLY A 68 -2.39 -2.73 7.33
C GLY A 68 -2.62 -2.87 8.84
N LEU A 69 -3.43 -2.00 9.44
CA LEU A 69 -3.84 -2.11 10.85
C LEU A 69 -4.67 -3.37 11.08
N VAL A 70 -5.64 -3.65 10.21
CA VAL A 70 -6.47 -4.86 10.28
C VAL A 70 -5.60 -6.12 10.23
N VAL A 71 -4.70 -6.22 9.24
CA VAL A 71 -3.79 -7.36 9.09
C VAL A 71 -2.83 -7.46 10.27
N PHE A 72 -2.35 -6.32 10.79
CA PHE A 72 -1.47 -6.29 11.95
C PHE A 72 -2.16 -6.85 13.20
N LEU A 73 -3.42 -6.46 13.47
CA LEU A 73 -4.20 -6.94 14.61
C LEU A 73 -4.53 -8.44 14.49
N ILE A 74 -5.01 -8.87 13.33
CA ILE A 74 -5.35 -10.29 13.08
C ILE A 74 -4.09 -11.16 13.11
N GLY A 75 -2.98 -10.65 12.56
CA GLY A 75 -1.68 -11.32 12.53
C GLY A 75 -1.13 -11.69 13.91
N ARG A 76 -1.56 -10.98 14.97
CA ARG A 76 -1.20 -11.31 16.36
C ARG A 76 -1.78 -12.65 16.82
N ALA A 77 -2.93 -13.04 16.29
CA ALA A 77 -3.60 -14.29 16.62
C ALA A 77 -3.33 -15.39 15.57
N ASN A 78 -3.31 -15.03 14.28
CA ASN A 78 -3.08 -15.95 13.19
C ASN A 78 -2.03 -15.40 12.21
N LYS A 79 -0.78 -15.85 12.38
CA LYS A 79 0.38 -15.42 11.59
C LYS A 79 0.25 -15.76 10.10
N GLY A 80 -0.48 -16.82 9.76
CA GLY A 80 -0.69 -17.24 8.37
C GLY A 80 -1.44 -16.21 7.53
N ILE A 81 -2.32 -15.42 8.15
CA ILE A 81 -3.11 -14.39 7.48
C ILE A 81 -2.22 -13.30 6.87
N CYS A 82 -1.11 -12.94 7.50
CA CYS A 82 -0.21 -11.92 6.96
C CYS A 82 0.39 -12.34 5.62
N LYS A 83 0.76 -13.62 5.47
CA LYS A 83 1.28 -14.16 4.20
C LYS A 83 0.23 -14.09 3.08
N ILE A 84 -1.03 -14.40 3.40
CA ILE A 84 -2.14 -14.37 2.44
C ILE A 84 -2.46 -12.92 2.07
N ALA A 85 -2.65 -12.05 3.07
CA ALA A 85 -3.02 -10.65 2.88
C ALA A 85 -2.01 -9.88 2.03
N GLN A 86 -0.71 -10.15 2.23
CA GLN A 86 0.38 -9.60 1.43
C GLN A 86 0.17 -9.83 -0.08
N TRP A 87 -0.17 -11.06 -0.48
CA TRP A 87 -0.41 -11.40 -1.89
C TRP A 87 -1.78 -10.92 -2.37
N VAL A 88 -2.82 -11.04 -1.56
CA VAL A 88 -4.18 -10.62 -1.92
C VAL A 88 -4.22 -9.14 -2.27
N GLY A 89 -3.65 -8.26 -1.44
CA GLY A 89 -3.64 -6.83 -1.75
C GLY A 89 -2.81 -6.47 -2.99
N LEU A 90 -1.70 -7.17 -3.25
CA LEU A 90 -0.94 -7.01 -4.49
C LEU A 90 -1.76 -7.40 -5.71
N VAL A 91 -2.42 -8.56 -5.67
CA VAL A 91 -3.26 -9.04 -6.78
C VAL A 91 -4.43 -8.10 -7.03
N ILE A 92 -5.10 -7.61 -5.98
CA ILE A 92 -6.20 -6.63 -6.10
C ILE A 92 -5.70 -5.32 -6.74
N ALA A 93 -4.55 -4.81 -6.29
CA ALA A 93 -3.97 -3.60 -6.85
C ALA A 93 -3.60 -3.75 -8.33
N VAL A 94 -3.02 -4.90 -8.72
CA VAL A 94 -2.71 -5.19 -10.14
C VAL A 94 -3.98 -5.38 -10.96
N ALA A 95 -4.97 -6.12 -10.46
CA ALA A 95 -6.22 -6.35 -11.18
C ALA A 95 -7.02 -5.05 -11.39
N SER A 96 -6.95 -4.12 -10.42
CA SER A 96 -7.64 -2.83 -10.51
C SER A 96 -7.07 -1.87 -11.56
N ILE A 97 -5.91 -2.18 -12.16
CA ILE A 97 -5.38 -1.48 -13.36
C ILE A 97 -6.36 -1.52 -14.54
N ALA A 98 -7.24 -2.52 -14.60
CA ALA A 98 -8.29 -2.59 -15.62
C ALA A 98 -9.17 -1.31 -15.62
N PHE A 99 -9.40 -0.70 -14.46
CA PHE A 99 -10.24 0.49 -14.34
C PHE A 99 -9.68 1.71 -15.10
N PRO A 100 -8.46 2.21 -14.83
CA PRO A 100 -7.90 3.33 -15.58
C PRO A 100 -7.71 3.00 -17.07
N ILE A 101 -7.40 1.76 -17.44
CA ILE A 101 -7.31 1.35 -18.85
C ILE A 101 -8.64 1.53 -19.57
N MET A 102 -9.75 1.17 -18.93
CA MET A 102 -11.07 1.22 -19.55
C MET A 102 -11.74 2.60 -19.53
N HIS A 103 -11.34 3.49 -18.62
CA HIS A 103 -12.10 4.72 -18.33
C HIS A 103 -11.29 6.02 -18.48
N ALA A 104 -9.97 5.95 -18.64
CA ALA A 104 -9.17 7.15 -18.85
C ALA A 104 -9.51 7.84 -20.18
N ALA A 105 -9.56 9.17 -20.18
CA ALA A 105 -9.84 9.95 -21.38
C ALA A 105 -8.68 9.97 -22.39
N ASP A 106 -7.46 9.65 -21.94
CA ASP A 106 -6.25 9.64 -22.76
C ASP A 106 -5.24 8.59 -22.26
N ALA A 107 -4.31 8.21 -23.15
CA ALA A 107 -3.33 7.17 -22.88
C ALA A 107 -2.35 7.52 -21.75
N ALA A 108 -1.96 8.79 -21.62
CA ALA A 108 -1.03 9.23 -20.57
C ALA A 108 -1.68 9.09 -19.18
N THR A 109 -2.97 9.39 -19.06
CA THR A 109 -3.77 9.15 -17.86
C THR A 109 -3.89 7.66 -17.56
N ALA A 110 -4.21 6.84 -18.56
CA ALA A 110 -4.30 5.39 -18.39
C ALA A 110 -2.99 4.81 -17.84
N VAL A 111 -1.85 5.17 -18.45
CA VAL A 111 -0.53 4.70 -18.04
C VAL A 111 -0.15 5.22 -16.65
N GLY A 112 -0.30 6.53 -16.41
CA GLY A 112 0.06 7.15 -15.13
C GLY A 112 -0.69 6.56 -13.94
N LEU A 113 -2.01 6.36 -14.08
CA LEU A 113 -2.81 5.74 -13.03
C LEU A 113 -2.53 4.25 -12.88
N SER A 114 -2.29 3.53 -13.97
CA SER A 114 -1.88 2.12 -13.91
C SER A 114 -0.58 1.94 -13.12
N LEU A 115 0.40 2.83 -13.34
CA LEU A 115 1.66 2.83 -12.58
C LEU A 115 1.43 3.11 -11.09
N ILE A 116 0.54 4.04 -10.75
CA ILE A 116 0.12 4.30 -9.36
C ILE A 116 -0.45 3.03 -8.71
N HIS A 117 -1.30 2.27 -9.41
CA HIS A 117 -1.84 1.02 -8.90
C HIS A 117 -0.74 -0.04 -8.66
N ILE A 118 0.22 -0.18 -9.58
CA ILE A 118 1.36 -1.09 -9.44
C ILE A 118 2.19 -0.73 -8.21
N VAL A 119 2.59 0.54 -8.09
CA VAL A 119 3.38 1.04 -6.95
C VAL A 119 2.63 0.88 -5.64
N THR A 120 1.31 1.09 -5.65
CA THR A 120 0.45 0.84 -4.47
C THR A 120 0.44 -0.64 -4.07
N GLY A 121 0.32 -1.55 -5.03
CA GLY A 121 0.39 -3.00 -4.79
C GLY A 121 1.74 -3.45 -4.23
N ILE A 122 2.84 -2.95 -4.81
CA ILE A 122 4.20 -3.19 -4.31
C ILE A 122 4.36 -2.63 -2.90
N GLY A 123 3.91 -1.40 -2.68
CA GLY A 123 3.88 -0.72 -1.39
C GLY A 123 3.18 -1.54 -0.32
N TRP A 124 1.98 -2.02 -0.62
CA TRP A 124 1.22 -2.92 0.23
C TRP A 124 2.00 -4.19 0.56
N PHE A 125 2.52 -4.88 -0.47
CA PHE A 125 3.24 -6.15 -0.32
C PHE A 125 4.40 -6.03 0.67
N PHE A 126 5.15 -4.93 0.61
CA PHE A 126 6.23 -4.67 1.55
C PHE A 126 5.75 -4.12 2.90
N SER A 127 4.65 -3.38 2.96
CA SER A 127 4.08 -2.84 4.20
C SER A 127 3.66 -3.95 5.17
N VAL A 128 3.06 -5.04 4.66
CA VAL A 128 2.59 -6.18 5.47
C VAL A 128 3.46 -7.43 5.31
N HIS A 129 4.73 -7.25 4.94
CA HIS A 129 5.62 -8.35 4.57
C HIS A 129 5.81 -9.40 5.68
N TYR A 130 5.43 -10.64 5.41
CA TYR A 130 5.59 -11.82 6.26
C TYR A 130 7.05 -12.34 6.25
N GLY A 131 7.99 -11.51 6.67
CA GLY A 131 9.41 -11.86 6.62
C GLY A 131 10.29 -11.14 7.63
N ASN A 132 9.77 -10.16 8.36
CA ASN A 132 10.57 -9.35 9.29
C ASN A 132 10.77 -10.05 10.65
N LYS A 133 11.27 -11.29 10.60
CA LYS A 133 11.56 -12.13 11.77
C LYS A 133 12.63 -11.53 12.68
N LYS A 134 13.49 -10.65 12.14
CA LYS A 134 14.59 -9.99 12.88
C LYS A 134 14.12 -8.89 13.85
N LEU A 135 12.93 -8.32 13.65
CA LEU A 135 12.35 -7.33 14.57
C LEU A 135 11.64 -7.97 15.77
N HIS A 136 11.43 -9.28 15.75
CA HIS A 136 10.88 -10.05 16.86
C HIS A 136 12.01 -10.64 17.67
N VAL A 137 12.81 -9.78 18.30
CA VAL A 137 13.81 -10.24 19.28
C VAL A 137 13.04 -10.71 20.51
N PRO A 138 13.09 -12.00 20.88
CA PRO A 138 12.50 -12.47 22.13
C PRO A 138 13.02 -11.62 23.29
N SER A 139 12.14 -11.18 24.20
CA SER A 139 12.54 -10.29 25.32
C SER A 139 13.70 -10.83 26.15
N LYS A 140 13.84 -12.16 26.21
CA LYS A 140 14.94 -12.86 26.87
C LYS A 140 16.32 -12.51 26.31
N ASP A 141 16.40 -12.07 25.06
CA ASP A 141 17.67 -11.76 24.37
C ASP A 141 18.02 -10.26 24.47
N VAL A 142 17.12 -9.43 25.03
CA VAL A 142 17.38 -7.99 25.32
C VAL A 142 17.95 -7.81 26.74
N ALA A 143 17.65 -8.72 27.65
CA ALA A 143 18.12 -8.66 29.04
C ALA A 143 19.60 -9.07 29.24
N VAL A 144 20.31 -9.42 28.16
CA VAL A 144 21.69 -9.94 28.20
C VAL A 144 22.64 -9.07 27.35
N ALA A 145 22.19 -7.91 26.85
CA ALA A 145 22.98 -6.97 26.07
C ALA A 145 23.27 -5.69 26.86
#